data_AF-A0AAD4K786-F1
#
_entry.id   AF-A0AAD4K786-F1
#
_cell.length_a   1.000
_cell.length_b   1.000
_cell.length_c   1.000
_cell.angle_alpha   90.00
_cell.angle_beta   90.00
_cell.angle_gamma   90.00
#
_symmetry.space_group_name_H-M   'P 1'
#
loop_
_entity.id
_entity.type
_entity.pdbx_description
1 polymer ?
#
loop_
_entity_poly.entity_id
_entity_poly.type
_entity_poly.pdbx_seq_one_letter_code
_entity_poly.pdbx_strand_id
1 'polypeptide(L)'
;VFHIYLKDRLDAMVRPVLFMFYTVESVLNMFLMYFHIRGFLTQPLDFLPIWKQINHYFYSASFYVFTVITFFASINICTGHNVSIIEEVVRTFCGFILHFFISLMTLENAERDFHMMYIMSVKNVGVEKPVHPFFEYMRAQAVCSLIVGVAYLLHAILAIDVMLSSEETPQVDDVNDDSEYVPVRLYVFGELVQSRLEKYEWFNDFSRGQRMPI
;
A
#
# COMPACT_ATOMS: atom_id res chain seq x y z
N VAL A 1 11.64 -34.38 7.90
CA VAL A 1 10.27 -34.49 7.32
C VAL A 1 9.36 -33.37 7.80
N PHE A 2 9.22 -33.14 9.12
CA PHE A 2 8.38 -32.06 9.68
C PHE A 2 8.84 -30.63 9.25
N HIS A 3 10.15 -30.41 9.16
CA HIS A 3 10.74 -29.11 8.83
C HIS A 3 10.54 -28.69 7.35
N ILE A 4 10.65 -29.64 6.41
CA ILE A 4 10.35 -29.44 4.99
C ILE A 4 8.87 -29.09 4.81
N TYR A 5 8.00 -29.78 5.55
CA TYR A 5 6.55 -29.58 5.48
C TYR A 5 6.09 -28.20 6.01
N LEU A 6 6.83 -27.63 6.97
CA LEU A 6 6.58 -26.30 7.53
C LEU A 6 7.03 -25.19 6.58
N LYS A 7 8.20 -25.36 5.94
CA LYS A 7 8.69 -24.45 4.90
C LYS A 7 7.76 -24.41 3.70
N ASP A 8 7.36 -25.58 3.19
CA ASP A 8 6.42 -25.68 2.07
C ASP A 8 5.04 -25.07 2.41
N ARG A 9 4.61 -25.13 3.68
CA ARG A 9 3.37 -24.46 4.13
C ARG A 9 3.50 -22.95 4.22
N LEU A 10 4.62 -22.44 4.73
CA LEU A 10 4.86 -21.01 4.82
C LEU A 10 4.89 -20.39 3.42
N ASP A 11 5.66 -21.00 2.50
CA ASP A 11 5.75 -20.59 1.10
C ASP A 11 4.38 -20.64 0.41
N ALA A 12 3.56 -21.66 0.72
CA ALA A 12 2.20 -21.77 0.20
C ALA A 12 1.24 -20.67 0.71
N MET A 13 1.44 -20.15 1.92
CA MET A 13 0.55 -19.16 2.53
C MET A 13 0.97 -17.71 2.27
N VAL A 14 2.25 -17.47 1.97
CA VAL A 14 2.77 -16.15 1.63
C VAL A 14 2.10 -15.61 0.36
N ARG A 15 1.93 -16.45 -0.67
CA ARG A 15 1.33 -16.03 -1.95
C ARG A 15 -0.09 -15.44 -1.83
N PRO A 16 -1.06 -16.13 -1.19
CA PRO A 16 -2.39 -15.59 -0.98
C PRO A 16 -2.43 -14.29 -0.19
N VAL A 17 -1.56 -14.16 0.81
CA VAL A 17 -1.51 -12.98 1.67
C VAL A 17 -0.94 -11.79 0.91
N LEU A 18 0.16 -11.96 0.17
CA LEU A 18 0.70 -10.92 -0.71
C LEU A 18 -0.33 -10.47 -1.75
N PHE A 19 -1.07 -11.39 -2.36
CA PHE A 19 -2.14 -11.05 -3.31
C PHE A 19 -3.26 -10.23 -2.68
N MET A 20 -3.66 -10.55 -1.45
CA MET A 20 -4.61 -9.75 -0.69
C MET A 20 -4.09 -8.32 -0.49
N PHE A 21 -2.83 -8.15 -0.09
CA PHE A 21 -2.23 -6.83 0.06
C PHE A 21 -2.20 -6.06 -1.27
N TYR A 22 -1.77 -6.67 -2.38
CA TYR A 22 -1.77 -5.99 -3.68
C TYR A 22 -3.17 -5.57 -4.12
N THR A 23 -4.18 -6.39 -3.82
CA THR A 23 -5.58 -6.07 -4.12
C THR A 23 -6.04 -4.86 -3.32
N VAL A 24 -5.78 -4.85 -2.00
CA VAL A 24 -6.13 -3.73 -1.12
C VAL A 24 -5.41 -2.46 -1.54
N GLU A 25 -4.10 -2.52 -1.78
CA GLU A 25 -3.30 -1.40 -2.25
C GLU A 25 -3.78 -0.88 -3.60
N SER A 26 -4.10 -1.75 -4.56
CA SER A 26 -4.62 -1.35 -5.87
C SER A 26 -5.93 -0.59 -5.74
N VAL A 27 -6.86 -1.10 -4.93
CA VAL A 27 -8.16 -0.46 -4.68
C VAL A 27 -7.96 0.90 -4.00
N LEU A 28 -7.14 0.97 -2.96
CA LEU A 28 -6.88 2.23 -2.25
C LEU A 28 -6.19 3.26 -3.16
N ASN A 29 -5.23 2.85 -3.98
CA ASN A 29 -4.58 3.71 -4.97
C ASN A 29 -5.57 4.23 -6.03
N MET A 30 -6.46 3.39 -6.54
CA MET A 30 -7.52 3.83 -7.46
C MET A 30 -8.45 4.86 -6.82
N PHE A 31 -8.86 4.65 -5.56
CA PHE A 31 -9.65 5.63 -4.82
C PHE A 31 -8.89 6.94 -4.59
N LEU A 32 -7.63 6.88 -4.18
CA LEU A 32 -6.78 8.06 -3.99
C LEU A 32 -6.63 8.86 -5.28
N MET A 33 -6.37 8.18 -6.40
CA MET A 33 -6.24 8.81 -7.71
C MET A 33 -7.57 9.44 -8.16
N TYR A 34 -8.70 8.77 -7.93
CA TYR A 34 -10.02 9.34 -8.19
C TYR A 34 -10.26 10.62 -7.38
N PHE A 35 -9.98 10.61 -6.07
CA PHE A 35 -10.13 11.79 -5.22
C PHE A 35 -9.19 12.93 -5.66
N HIS A 36 -7.95 12.61 -6.02
CA HIS A 36 -6.97 13.59 -6.48
C HIS A 36 -7.41 14.25 -7.80
N ILE A 37 -7.80 13.47 -8.81
CA ILE A 37 -8.29 13.98 -10.09
C ILE A 37 -9.59 14.78 -9.91
N ARG A 38 -10.52 14.28 -9.08
CA ARG A 38 -11.77 15.00 -8.83
C ARG A 38 -11.52 16.33 -8.13
N GLY A 39 -10.65 16.37 -7.12
CA GLY A 39 -10.22 17.61 -6.47
C GLY A 39 -9.61 18.59 -7.47
N PHE A 40 -8.76 18.08 -8.36
CA PHE A 40 -8.14 18.86 -9.44
C PHE A 40 -9.16 19.46 -10.41
N LEU A 41 -10.15 18.69 -10.86
CA LEU A 41 -11.19 19.18 -11.79
C LEU A 41 -12.13 20.22 -11.18
N THR A 42 -12.16 20.38 -9.85
CA THR A 42 -12.98 21.41 -9.20
C THR A 42 -12.36 22.82 -9.26
N GLN A 43 -11.12 22.99 -9.70
CA GLN A 43 -10.41 24.27 -9.73
C GLN A 43 -9.58 24.41 -11.02
N PRO A 44 -9.71 25.51 -11.80
CA PRO A 44 -8.91 25.70 -13.01
C PRO A 44 -7.42 25.88 -12.68
N LEU A 45 -6.50 25.08 -13.22
CA LEU A 45 -5.10 25.10 -12.78
C LEU A 45 -4.32 26.38 -13.09
N ASP A 46 -4.82 27.17 -14.04
CA ASP A 46 -4.10 28.31 -14.60
C ASP A 46 -3.91 29.47 -13.61
N PHE A 47 -4.63 29.48 -12.49
CA PHE A 47 -4.42 30.48 -11.42
C PHE A 47 -3.33 30.09 -10.41
N LEU A 48 -2.87 28.84 -10.41
CA LEU A 48 -1.90 28.36 -9.42
C LEU A 48 -0.47 28.74 -9.82
N PRO A 49 0.39 29.14 -8.87
CA PRO A 49 1.82 29.29 -9.11
C PRO A 49 2.43 28.02 -9.68
N ILE A 50 3.40 28.16 -10.59
CA ILE A 50 4.07 27.05 -11.30
C ILE A 50 4.55 25.96 -10.31
N TRP A 51 5.10 26.35 -9.16
CA TRP A 51 5.56 25.42 -8.13
C TRP A 51 4.45 24.51 -7.58
N LYS A 52 3.24 25.04 -7.41
CA LYS A 52 2.09 24.23 -6.97
C LYS A 52 1.64 23.27 -8.07
N GLN A 53 1.64 23.72 -9.33
CA GLN A 53 1.32 22.84 -10.46
C GLN A 53 2.30 21.66 -10.55
N ILE A 54 3.61 21.92 -10.40
CA ILE A 54 4.64 20.87 -10.39
C ILE A 54 4.38 19.85 -9.28
N ASN A 55 4.08 20.30 -8.06
CA ASN A 55 3.76 19.40 -6.94
C ASN A 55 2.53 18.53 -7.25
N HIS A 56 1.47 19.09 -7.83
CA HIS A 56 0.29 18.32 -8.20
C HIS A 56 0.57 17.28 -9.28
N TYR A 57 1.33 17.63 -10.32
CA TYR A 57 1.75 16.66 -11.33
C TYR A 57 2.65 15.56 -10.75
N PHE A 58 3.54 15.92 -9.82
CA PHE A 58 4.37 14.95 -9.11
C PHE A 58 3.51 13.96 -8.29
N TYR A 59 2.48 14.43 -7.58
CA TYR A 59 1.57 13.55 -6.85
C TYR A 59 0.78 12.64 -7.78
N SER A 60 0.19 13.20 -8.84
CA SER A 60 -0.53 12.44 -9.87
C SER A 60 0.33 11.34 -10.49
N ALA A 61 1.56 11.67 -10.90
CA ALA A 61 2.49 10.71 -11.48
C ALA A 61 2.86 9.61 -10.47
N SER A 62 3.11 9.99 -9.22
CA SER A 62 3.43 9.05 -8.14
C SER A 62 2.30 8.04 -7.91
N PHE A 63 1.06 8.53 -7.75
CA PHE A 63 -0.11 7.66 -7.57
C PHE A 63 -0.32 6.73 -8.76
N TYR A 64 -0.17 7.24 -9.98
CA TYR A 64 -0.30 6.45 -11.20
C TYR A 64 0.76 5.34 -11.26
N VAL A 65 2.04 5.67 -11.05
CA VAL A 65 3.14 4.71 -11.09
C VAL A 65 2.92 3.59 -10.07
N PHE A 66 2.58 3.93 -8.82
CA PHE A 66 2.33 2.91 -7.80
C PHE A 66 1.07 2.08 -8.07
N THR A 67 0.01 2.66 -8.63
CA THR A 67 -1.17 1.91 -9.09
C THR A 67 -0.76 0.85 -10.13
N VAL A 68 0.01 1.26 -11.15
CA VAL A 68 0.41 0.37 -12.24
C VAL A 68 1.36 -0.73 -11.75
N ILE A 69 2.35 -0.38 -10.92
CA ILE A 69 3.29 -1.35 -10.37
C ILE A 69 2.56 -2.39 -9.49
N THR A 70 1.69 -1.95 -8.57
CA THR A 70 0.93 -2.88 -7.71
C THR A 70 -0.04 -3.74 -8.53
N PHE A 71 -0.62 -3.20 -9.60
CA PHE A 71 -1.46 -4.00 -10.50
C PHE A 71 -0.67 -5.08 -11.23
N PHE A 72 0.52 -4.76 -11.76
CA PHE A 72 1.40 -5.76 -12.37
C PHE A 72 1.91 -6.79 -11.35
N ALA A 73 2.20 -6.38 -10.11
CA ALA A 73 2.54 -7.32 -9.04
C ALA A 73 1.39 -8.31 -8.76
N SER A 74 0.14 -7.83 -8.78
CA SER A 74 -1.05 -8.68 -8.67
C SER A 74 -1.16 -9.69 -9.81
N ILE A 75 -0.84 -9.30 -11.04
CA ILE A 75 -0.84 -10.22 -12.19
C ILE A 75 0.32 -11.22 -12.08
N ASN A 76 1.52 -10.77 -11.70
CA ASN A 76 2.69 -11.61 -11.56
C ASN A 76 2.47 -12.72 -10.53
N ILE A 77 1.83 -12.41 -9.40
CA ILE A 77 1.48 -13.43 -8.41
C ILE A 77 0.35 -14.35 -8.89
N CYS A 78 -0.60 -13.88 -9.69
CA CYS A 78 -1.60 -14.77 -10.30
C CYS A 78 -1.03 -15.73 -11.35
N THR A 79 0.05 -15.36 -12.04
CA THR A 79 0.63 -16.13 -13.16
C THR A 79 1.66 -17.18 -12.77
N GLY A 80 1.90 -17.39 -11.48
CA GLY A 80 2.88 -18.37 -11.02
C GLY A 80 4.33 -17.86 -10.99
N HIS A 81 4.55 -16.54 -11.16
CA HIS A 81 5.91 -16.00 -11.11
C HIS A 81 6.48 -16.08 -9.68
N ASN A 82 7.78 -16.35 -9.58
CA ASN A 82 8.48 -16.35 -8.29
C ASN A 82 8.64 -14.91 -7.81
N VAL A 83 8.10 -14.61 -6.63
CA VAL A 83 8.17 -13.28 -6.03
C VAL A 83 9.44 -13.18 -5.20
N SER A 84 10.27 -12.18 -5.48
CA SER A 84 11.44 -11.88 -4.64
C SER A 84 10.99 -11.08 -3.42
N ILE A 85 11.12 -11.65 -2.21
CA ILE A 85 10.71 -10.98 -0.96
C ILE A 85 11.46 -9.65 -0.76
N ILE A 86 12.73 -9.56 -1.17
CA ILE A 86 13.51 -8.32 -1.09
C ILE A 86 12.92 -7.23 -1.99
N GLU A 87 12.53 -7.59 -3.22
CA GLU A 87 11.88 -6.64 -4.14
C GLU A 87 10.57 -6.13 -3.53
N GLU A 88 9.84 -7.01 -2.84
CA GLU A 88 8.61 -6.65 -2.15
C GLU A 88 8.83 -5.67 -1.00
N VAL A 89 9.81 -5.93 -0.15
CA VAL A 89 10.20 -5.01 0.94
C VAL A 89 10.59 -3.66 0.37
N VAL A 90 11.45 -3.61 -0.64
CA VAL A 90 11.91 -2.35 -1.24
C VAL A 90 10.74 -1.58 -1.86
N ARG A 91 9.88 -2.25 -2.63
CA ARG A 91 8.75 -1.61 -3.30
C ARG A 91 7.76 -1.03 -2.29
N THR A 92 7.34 -1.83 -1.32
CA THR A 92 6.34 -1.43 -0.33
C THR A 92 6.87 -0.34 0.60
N PHE A 93 8.15 -0.41 0.99
CA PHE A 93 8.79 0.63 1.77
C PHE A 93 8.93 1.96 1.01
N CYS A 94 9.32 1.92 -0.27
CA CYS A 94 9.30 3.09 -1.15
C CYS A 94 7.89 3.67 -1.30
N GLY A 95 6.88 2.81 -1.43
CA GLY A 95 5.47 3.20 -1.48
C GLY A 95 5.03 3.93 -0.23
N PHE A 96 5.36 3.40 0.95
CA PHE A 96 5.09 4.04 2.23
C PHE A 96 5.74 5.42 2.32
N ILE A 97 7.05 5.51 2.09
CA ILE A 97 7.81 6.77 2.20
C ILE A 97 7.19 7.84 1.29
N LEU A 98 6.94 7.50 0.03
CA LEU A 98 6.43 8.45 -0.94
C LEU A 98 5.03 8.94 -0.57
N HIS A 99 4.11 8.04 -0.22
CA HIS A 99 2.75 8.42 0.16
C HIS A 99 2.72 9.19 1.49
N PHE A 100 3.59 8.86 2.44
CA PHE A 100 3.75 9.61 3.67
C PHE A 100 4.23 11.05 3.40
N PHE A 101 5.26 11.22 2.57
CA PHE A 101 5.74 12.56 2.17
C PHE A 101 4.68 13.35 1.41
N ILE A 102 3.96 12.72 0.47
CA ILE A 102 2.87 13.38 -0.26
C ILE A 102 1.76 13.82 0.69
N SER A 103 1.39 13.00 1.67
CA SER A 103 0.43 13.38 2.71
C SER A 103 0.89 14.60 3.50
N LEU A 104 2.13 14.62 3.99
CA LEU A 104 2.68 15.76 4.74
C LEU A 104 2.72 17.04 3.90
N MET A 105 3.20 16.96 2.66
CA MET A 105 3.26 18.11 1.76
C MET A 105 1.87 18.62 1.39
N THR A 106 0.90 17.72 1.21
CA THR A 106 -0.50 18.10 0.95
C THR A 106 -1.10 18.82 2.15
N LEU A 107 -0.83 18.34 3.37
CA LEU A 107 -1.30 18.97 4.59
C LEU A 107 -0.63 20.33 4.83
N GLU A 108 0.67 20.45 4.60
CA GLU A 108 1.40 21.72 4.68
C GLU A 108 0.84 22.75 3.68
N ASN A 109 0.56 22.31 2.44
CA ASN A 109 -0.09 23.18 1.45
C ASN A 109 -1.49 23.61 1.92
N ALA A 110 -2.26 22.72 2.54
CA ALA A 110 -3.56 23.03 3.10
C ALA A 110 -3.49 24.05 4.24
N GLU A 111 -2.49 23.93 5.12
CA GLU A 111 -2.29 24.85 6.23
C GLU A 111 -1.81 26.23 5.76
N ARG A 112 -0.84 26.27 4.83
CA ARG A 112 -0.34 27.54 4.26
C ARG A 112 -1.43 28.31 3.52
N ASP A 113 -2.29 27.62 2.78
CA ASP A 113 -3.42 28.25 2.09
C ASP A 113 -4.49 28.73 3.07
N PHE A 114 -4.73 28.01 4.17
CA PHE A 114 -5.59 28.45 5.25
C PHE A 114 -5.07 29.74 5.92
N HIS A 115 -3.78 29.78 6.31
CA HIS A 115 -3.16 30.96 6.91
C HIS A 115 -3.21 32.17 5.98
N MET A 116 -2.97 31.97 4.68
CA MET A 116 -3.04 33.05 3.69
C MET A 116 -4.46 33.61 3.57
N MET A 117 -5.49 32.76 3.56
CA MET A 117 -6.89 33.20 3.54
C MET A 117 -7.27 33.95 4.82
N TYR A 118 -6.84 33.49 5.99
CA TYR A 118 -7.09 34.16 7.27
C TYR A 118 -6.48 35.57 7.31
N ILE A 119 -5.23 35.73 6.89
CA ILE A 119 -4.56 37.04 6.83
C ILE A 119 -5.27 37.99 5.85
N MET A 120 -5.77 37.47 4.73
CA MET A 120 -6.53 38.26 3.75
C MET A 120 -7.92 38.66 4.26
N SER A 121 -8.62 37.81 5.03
CA SER A 121 -9.93 38.15 5.58
C SER A 121 -9.84 39.20 6.69
N VAL A 122 -8.79 39.16 7.53
CA VAL A 122 -8.53 40.20 8.54
C VAL A 122 -8.21 41.55 7.89
N LYS A 123 -7.65 41.56 6.67
CA LYS A 123 -7.38 42.79 5.89
C LYS A 123 -8.56 43.29 5.05
N ASN A 124 -9.53 42.45 4.72
CA ASN A 124 -10.67 42.78 3.86
C ASN A 124 -11.99 42.49 4.59
N VAL A 125 -12.59 43.53 5.20
CA VAL A 125 -13.91 43.48 5.88
C VAL A 125 -15.09 43.37 4.90
N GLY A 126 -14.92 42.60 3.81
CA GLY A 126 -15.87 42.54 2.71
C GLY A 126 -16.09 41.11 2.21
N VAL A 127 -17.19 40.52 2.67
CA VAL A 127 -17.79 39.27 2.19
C VAL A 127 -17.01 38.01 2.54
N GLU A 128 -17.41 37.43 3.67
CA GLU A 128 -17.09 36.08 4.12
C GLU A 128 -17.62 35.06 3.08
N LYS A 129 -16.81 34.74 2.07
CA LYS A 129 -17.10 33.61 1.18
C LYS A 129 -16.91 32.32 1.98
N PRO A 130 -17.85 31.37 1.89
CA PRO A 130 -17.81 30.16 2.70
C PRO A 130 -16.48 29.43 2.50
N VAL A 131 -15.90 29.01 3.63
CA VAL A 131 -14.68 28.23 3.76
C VAL A 131 -14.58 27.20 2.62
N HIS A 132 -13.56 27.40 1.79
CA HIS A 132 -13.46 26.88 0.43
C HIS A 132 -13.51 25.34 0.40
N PRO A 133 -14.41 24.70 -0.37
CA PRO A 133 -14.46 23.23 -0.56
C PRO A 133 -13.10 22.59 -0.88
N PHE A 134 -12.19 23.38 -1.46
CA PHE A 134 -10.81 23.03 -1.75
C PHE A 134 -9.99 22.58 -0.52
N PHE A 135 -10.19 23.20 0.65
CA PHE A 135 -9.49 22.80 1.88
C PHE A 135 -9.92 21.40 2.33
N GLU A 136 -11.22 21.12 2.32
CA GLU A 136 -11.77 19.80 2.63
C GLU A 136 -11.23 18.75 1.64
N TYR A 137 -11.09 19.09 0.36
CA TYR A 137 -10.47 18.22 -0.63
C TYR A 137 -8.99 17.94 -0.34
N MET A 138 -8.18 18.96 -0.03
CA MET A 138 -6.76 18.75 0.27
C MET A 138 -6.56 17.94 1.55
N ARG A 139 -7.35 18.22 2.59
CA ARG A 139 -7.32 17.44 3.83
C ARG A 139 -7.75 16.00 3.59
N ALA A 140 -8.83 15.76 2.85
CA ALA A 140 -9.25 14.41 2.49
C ALA A 140 -8.17 13.68 1.67
N GLN A 141 -7.55 14.35 0.70
CA GLN A 141 -6.45 13.79 -0.09
C GLN A 141 -5.25 13.41 0.78
N ALA A 142 -4.85 14.27 1.73
CA ALA A 142 -3.76 13.97 2.66
C ALA A 142 -4.09 12.72 3.50
N VAL A 143 -5.31 12.65 4.06
CA VAL A 143 -5.76 11.49 4.84
C VAL A 143 -5.79 10.21 3.99
N CYS A 144 -6.36 10.26 2.78
CA CYS A 144 -6.38 9.11 1.87
C CYS A 144 -4.97 8.66 1.49
N SER A 145 -4.06 9.61 1.22
CA SER A 145 -2.66 9.32 0.89
C SER A 145 -1.95 8.67 2.08
N LEU A 146 -2.22 9.13 3.31
CA LEU A 146 -1.68 8.50 4.52
C LEU A 146 -2.21 7.07 4.71
N ILE A 147 -3.51 6.83 4.49
CA ILE A 147 -4.11 5.49 4.58
C ILE A 147 -3.42 4.52 3.60
N VAL A 148 -3.21 4.96 2.36
CA VAL A 148 -2.44 4.18 1.36
C VAL A 148 -1.01 3.92 1.85
N GLY A 149 -0.34 4.93 2.38
CA GLY A 149 1.00 4.78 2.95
C GLY A 149 1.04 3.77 4.10
N VAL A 150 0.07 3.79 5.01
CA VAL A 150 -0.04 2.82 6.11
C VAL A 150 -0.29 1.41 5.59
N ALA A 151 -1.09 1.23 4.54
CA ALA A 151 -1.28 -0.07 3.91
C ALA A 151 0.05 -0.63 3.35
N TYR A 152 0.82 0.22 2.66
CA TYR A 152 2.17 -0.13 2.19
C TYR A 152 3.13 -0.45 3.34
N LEU A 153 3.06 0.29 4.46
CA LEU A 153 3.89 0.02 5.63
C LEU A 153 3.55 -1.34 6.27
N LEU A 154 2.25 -1.65 6.39
CA LEU A 154 1.79 -2.93 6.91
C LEU A 154 2.30 -4.08 6.02
N HIS A 155 2.24 -3.89 4.70
CA HIS A 155 2.79 -4.84 3.75
C HIS A 155 4.30 -5.00 3.90
N ALA A 156 5.05 -3.90 4.03
CA ALA A 156 6.50 -3.93 4.22
C ALA A 156 6.90 -4.67 5.51
N ILE A 157 6.21 -4.40 6.62
CA ILE A 157 6.44 -5.08 7.89
C ILE A 157 6.18 -6.59 7.75
N LEU A 158 5.08 -6.98 7.10
CA LEU A 158 4.78 -8.39 6.86
C LEU A 158 5.83 -9.06 5.97
N ALA A 159 6.28 -8.39 4.91
CA ALA A 159 7.33 -8.91 4.04
C ALA A 159 8.67 -9.06 4.80
N ILE A 160 9.01 -8.12 5.69
CA ILE A 160 10.18 -8.22 6.57
C ILE A 160 10.02 -9.37 7.57
N ASP A 161 8.84 -9.53 8.19
CA ASP A 161 8.56 -10.62 9.12
C ASP A 161 8.71 -11.99 8.44
N VAL A 162 8.18 -12.13 7.23
CA VAL A 162 8.37 -13.31 6.39
C VAL A 162 9.85 -13.52 6.06
N MET A 163 10.58 -12.47 5.69
CA MET A 163 12.01 -12.55 5.39
C MET A 163 12.81 -13.05 6.61
N LEU A 164 12.60 -12.48 7.79
CA LEU A 164 13.28 -12.86 9.02
C LEU A 164 12.94 -14.30 9.43
N SER A 165 11.66 -14.68 9.36
CA SER A 165 11.23 -16.07 9.66
C SER A 165 11.80 -17.11 8.68
N SER A 166 12.17 -16.67 7.48
CA SER A 166 12.84 -17.51 6.48
C SER A 166 14.36 -17.61 6.71
N GLU A 167 15.00 -16.54 7.18
CA GLU A 167 16.44 -16.51 7.51
C GLU A 167 16.76 -17.27 8.80
N GLU A 168 15.85 -17.26 9.78
CA GLU A 168 15.97 -18.04 11.02
C GLU A 168 15.84 -19.56 10.82
N THR A 169 15.62 -20.06 9.59
CA THR A 169 15.76 -21.50 9.33
C THR A 169 17.25 -21.87 9.42
N PRO A 170 17.69 -22.59 10.46
CA PRO A 170 19.09 -22.95 10.58
C PRO A 170 19.41 -23.90 9.42
N GLN A 171 20.29 -23.45 8.53
CA GLN A 171 21.02 -24.37 7.66
C GLN A 171 21.74 -25.34 8.59
N VAL A 172 21.44 -26.62 8.41
CA VAL A 172 22.02 -27.76 9.12
C VAL A 172 23.50 -27.51 9.41
N ASP A 173 23.84 -27.23 10.67
CA ASP A 173 25.11 -27.62 11.29
C ASP A 173 25.24 -27.28 12.78
N ASP A 174 24.25 -26.70 13.47
CA ASP A 174 24.31 -26.62 14.94
C ASP A 174 23.09 -27.23 15.63
N VAL A 175 23.37 -28.37 16.26
CA VAL A 175 22.48 -29.15 17.10
C VAL A 175 22.31 -28.39 18.42
N ASN A 176 21.14 -27.80 18.66
CA ASN A 176 20.60 -27.66 20.01
C ASN A 176 19.07 -27.63 19.98
N ASP A 177 18.51 -28.59 20.71
CA ASP A 177 17.17 -29.15 20.61
C ASP A 177 16.14 -28.42 21.51
N ASP A 178 16.14 -27.08 21.56
CA ASP A 178 15.26 -26.34 22.49
C ASP A 178 14.73 -24.98 21.99
N SER A 179 14.86 -24.64 20.70
CA SER A 179 14.06 -23.53 20.15
C SER A 179 12.72 -24.07 19.67
N GLU A 180 11.68 -23.88 20.48
CA GLU A 180 10.29 -24.14 20.11
C GLU A 180 9.93 -23.27 18.89
N TYR A 181 10.10 -23.85 17.70
CA TYR A 181 9.78 -23.19 16.44
C TYR A 181 8.28 -22.98 16.34
N VAL A 182 7.83 -21.75 16.54
CA VAL A 182 6.44 -21.34 16.32
C VAL A 182 6.34 -20.80 14.89
N PRO A 183 5.82 -21.57 13.91
CA PRO A 183 5.64 -21.06 12.57
C PRO A 183 4.65 -19.90 12.56
N VAL A 184 5.02 -18.80 11.89
CA VAL A 184 4.12 -17.69 11.64
C VAL A 184 2.95 -18.19 10.78
N ARG A 185 1.75 -18.25 11.37
CA ARG A 185 0.53 -18.63 10.66
C ARG A 185 -0.06 -17.38 10.02
N LEU A 186 0.17 -17.23 8.71
CA LEU A 186 -0.47 -16.17 7.94
C LEU A 186 -1.89 -16.59 7.54
N TYR A 187 -2.84 -15.66 7.68
CA TYR A 187 -4.25 -15.90 7.36
C TYR A 187 -4.79 -14.81 6.44
N VAL A 188 -5.46 -15.21 5.35
CA VAL A 188 -6.19 -14.27 4.48
C VAL A 188 -7.50 -13.86 5.17
N PHE A 189 -7.63 -12.59 5.57
CA PHE A 189 -8.77 -12.07 6.33
C PHE A 189 -9.11 -12.85 7.62
N GLY A 190 -8.12 -13.53 8.21
CA GLY A 190 -8.28 -14.32 9.43
C GLY A 190 -8.63 -15.80 9.21
N GLU A 191 -8.60 -16.58 10.29
CA GLU A 191 -8.70 -18.05 10.26
C GLU A 191 -10.01 -18.57 9.64
N LEU A 192 -11.12 -17.87 9.88
CA LEU A 192 -12.42 -18.29 9.37
C LEU A 192 -12.49 -18.20 7.84
N VAL A 193 -11.95 -17.13 7.26
CA VAL A 193 -11.97 -16.92 5.81
C VAL A 193 -10.97 -17.85 5.13
N GLN A 194 -9.76 -17.96 5.71
CA GLN A 194 -8.73 -18.91 5.28
C GLN A 194 -9.26 -20.36 5.22
N SER A 195 -9.85 -20.86 6.32
CA SER A 195 -10.37 -22.24 6.41
C SER A 195 -11.55 -22.51 5.45
N ARG A 196 -12.23 -21.47 4.98
CA ARG A 196 -13.25 -21.57 3.92
C ARG A 196 -12.63 -21.60 2.53
N LEU A 197 -11.58 -20.80 2.30
CA LEU A 197 -10.84 -20.74 1.04
C LEU A 197 -10.09 -22.05 0.74
N GLU A 198 -9.48 -22.66 1.75
CA GLU A 198 -8.75 -23.95 1.65
C GLU A 198 -9.61 -25.12 1.17
N LYS A 199 -10.94 -24.99 1.22
CA LYS A 199 -11.87 -26.00 0.68
C LYS A 199 -11.94 -26.01 -0.85
N TYR A 200 -11.47 -24.95 -1.50
CA TYR A 200 -11.52 -24.82 -2.94
C TYR A 200 -10.19 -25.22 -3.58
N GLU A 201 -10.25 -26.06 -4.61
CA GLU A 201 -9.07 -26.56 -5.34
C GLU A 201 -8.25 -25.42 -5.96
N TRP A 202 -8.93 -24.45 -6.59
CA TRP A 202 -8.26 -23.28 -7.20
C TRP A 202 -7.42 -22.48 -6.20
N PHE A 203 -7.84 -22.39 -4.93
CA PHE A 203 -7.12 -21.66 -3.89
C PHE A 203 -5.90 -22.44 -3.43
N ASN A 204 -6.01 -23.76 -3.35
CA ASN A 204 -4.88 -24.63 -3.02
C ASN A 204 -3.83 -24.62 -4.15
N ASP A 205 -4.24 -24.65 -5.41
CA ASP A 205 -3.35 -24.57 -6.57
C ASP A 205 -2.64 -23.21 -6.63
N PHE A 206 -3.38 -22.13 -6.39
CA PHE A 206 -2.84 -20.78 -6.29
C PHE A 206 -1.83 -20.63 -5.15
N SER A 207 -2.15 -21.19 -3.97
CA SER A 207 -1.26 -21.20 -2.80
C SER A 207 0.06 -21.90 -3.14
N ARG A 208 -0.01 -23.05 -3.82
CA ARG A 208 1.16 -23.85 -4.24
C ARG A 208 1.95 -23.26 -5.40
N GLY A 209 1.56 -22.11 -5.95
CA GLY A 209 2.23 -21.50 -7.09
C GLY A 209 2.02 -22.24 -8.42
N GLN A 210 1.02 -23.12 -8.49
CA GLN A 210 0.68 -23.77 -9.75
C GLN A 210 0.02 -22.76 -10.69
N ARG A 211 0.32 -22.86 -11.99
CA ARG A 211 -0.33 -22.03 -13.00
C ARG A 211 -1.82 -22.37 -13.01
N MET A 212 -2.67 -21.37 -12.77
CA MET A 212 -4.11 -21.55 -12.90
C MET A 212 -4.44 -21.92 -14.35
N PRO A 213 -5.21 -23.00 -14.60
CA PRO A 213 -5.66 -23.31 -15.95
C PRO A 213 -6.57 -22.18 -16.42
N ILE A 214 -6.19 -21.54 -17.53
CA ILE A 214 -6.96 -20.51 -18.22
C ILE A 214 -7.99 -21.18 -19.12
#